data_AF-W4FN54-F1
#
_entry.id   AF-W4FN54-F1
#
_cell.length_a   1.000
_cell.length_b   1.000
_cell.length_c   1.000
_cell.angle_alpha   90.00
_cell.angle_beta   90.00
_cell.angle_gamma   90.00
#
_symmetry.space_group_name_H-M   'P 1'
#
loop_
_entity.id
_entity.type
_entity.pdbx_description
1 polymer ?
#
loop_
_entity_poly.entity_id
_entity_poly.type
_entity_poly.pdbx_seq_one_letter_code
_entity_poly.pdbx_strand_id
1 'polypeptide(L)' 'MVVAGEVRPHQNGQLIVFDDSKLHYAFNKHPTANRCVLIVDVMRPATVPKGKAVGGHTDELDRFIEQYNASLVQPDDDE' A
#
# COMPACT_ATOMS: atom_id res chain seq x y z
N MET A 1 -2.65 9.30 8.48
CA MET A 1 -2.12 9.17 7.11
C MET A 1 -1.04 10.22 6.95
N VAL A 2 0.07 9.90 6.31
CA VAL A 2 1.04 10.89 5.86
C VAL A 2 1.17 10.77 4.36
N VAL A 3 1.08 11.88 3.62
CA VAL A 3 1.21 11.93 2.16
C VAL A 3 2.06 13.14 1.79
N ALA A 4 3.17 12.92 1.09
CA ALA A 4 4.11 13.98 0.72
C ALA A 4 4.55 14.89 1.90
N GLY A 5 4.71 14.30 3.09
CA GLY A 5 5.07 15.02 4.32
C GLY A 5 3.90 15.64 5.09
N GLU A 6 2.71 15.74 4.50
CA GLU A 6 1.52 16.24 5.18
C GLU A 6 0.83 15.16 6.01
N VAL A 7 0.55 15.47 7.27
CA VAL A 7 -0.11 14.55 8.21
C VAL A 7 -1.60 14.86 8.31
N ARG A 8 -2.45 13.87 8.00
CA ARG A 8 -3.89 13.89 8.27
C ARG A 8 -4.36 12.64 9.00
N PRO A 9 -4.84 12.73 10.25
CA PRO A 9 -5.49 11.62 10.95
C PRO A 9 -6.87 11.29 10.35
N HIS A 10 -7.25 10.01 10.34
CA HIS A 10 -8.62 9.60 10.01
C HIS A 10 -9.57 10.01 11.14
N GLN A 11 -10.81 10.33 10.78
CA GLN A 11 -11.91 10.59 11.71
C GLN A 11 -13.15 9.83 11.24
N ASN A 12 -13.96 9.32 12.17
CA ASN A 12 -15.15 8.55 11.82
C ASN A 12 -16.13 9.40 10.99
N GLY A 13 -16.62 8.84 9.89
CA GLY A 13 -17.53 9.52 8.96
C GLY A 13 -16.88 10.61 8.09
N GLN A 14 -15.56 10.83 8.19
CA GLN A 14 -14.83 11.81 7.38
C GLN A 14 -14.06 11.12 6.25
N LEU A 15 -13.90 11.84 5.14
CA LEU A 15 -13.17 11.38 3.97
C LEU A 15 -11.77 12.01 3.93
N ILE A 16 -10.79 11.20 3.57
CA ILE A 16 -9.46 11.66 3.16
C ILE A 16 -9.28 11.24 1.71
N VAL A 17 -9.12 12.22 0.83
CA VAL A 17 -8.78 11.98 -0.58
C VAL A 17 -7.31 12.33 -0.75
N PHE A 18 -6.53 11.40 -1.28
CA PHE A 18 -5.11 11.59 -1.55
C PHE A 18 -4.69 10.88 -2.83
N ASP A 19 -3.53 11.25 -3.35
CA ASP A 19 -2.88 10.62 -4.50
C ASP A 19 -1.87 9.58 -3.99
N ASP A 20 -2.19 8.30 -4.15
CA ASP A 20 -1.38 7.16 -3.70
C ASP A 20 -0.08 6.99 -4.51
N SER A 21 0.06 7.68 -5.65
CA SER A 21 1.31 7.70 -6.41
C SER A 21 2.40 8.57 -5.76
N LYS A 22 2.06 9.34 -4.72
CA LYS A 22 3.03 10.09 -3.90
C LYS A 22 3.54 9.23 -2.74
N LEU A 23 4.74 9.52 -2.24
CA LEU A 23 5.26 8.87 -1.04
C LEU A 23 4.26 9.05 0.12
N HIS A 24 3.77 7.94 0.64
CA HIS A 24 2.76 7.93 1.67
C HIS A 24 2.95 6.76 2.62
N TYR A 25 2.45 6.90 3.84
CA TYR A 25 2.36 5.80 4.80
C TYR A 25 1.21 6.04 5.78
N ALA A 26 0.72 4.94 6.34
CA ALA A 26 -0.31 4.96 7.37
C ALA A 26 0.29 4.55 8.71
N PHE A 27 -0.23 5.11 9.80
CA PHE A 27 0.17 4.77 11.15
C PHE A 27 -1.07 4.55 12.03
N ASN A 28 -0.95 3.64 13.00
CA ASN A 28 -1.91 3.49 14.08
C ASN A 28 -1.14 3.63 15.40
N LYS A 29 -1.34 4.75 16.11
CA LYS A 29 -0.64 5.05 17.38
C LYS A 29 -1.46 4.63 18.61
N HIS A 30 -2.65 4.07 18.44
CA HIS A 30 -3.45 3.64 19.57
C HIS A 30 -2.85 2.37 20.19
N PRO A 31 -2.69 2.30 21.52
CA PRO A 31 -1.98 1.18 22.16
C PRO A 31 -2.68 -0.17 21.97
N THR A 32 -4.01 -0.18 21.85
CA THR A 32 -4.81 -1.43 21.86
C THR A 32 -5.95 -1.48 20.85
N ALA A 33 -6.21 -0.41 20.10
CA ALA A 33 -7.41 -0.34 19.26
C ALA A 33 -7.04 -0.50 17.80
N ASN A 34 -7.85 -1.28 17.09
CA ASN A 34 -7.73 -1.44 15.66
C ASN A 34 -8.30 -0.22 14.94
N ARG A 35 -7.67 0.14 13.82
CA ARG A 35 -8.14 1.19 12.93
C ARG A 35 -8.73 0.56 11.68
N CYS A 36 -10.06 0.52 11.59
CA CYS A 36 -10.76 0.09 10.39
C CYS A 36 -11.05 1.30 9.48
N VAL A 37 -10.75 1.19 8.18
CA VAL A 37 -11.01 2.23 7.18
C VAL A 37 -11.58 1.58 5.92
N LEU A 38 -12.52 2.26 5.26
CA LEU A 38 -12.95 1.90 3.91
C LEU A 38 -12.06 2.63 2.91
N ILE A 39 -11.44 1.88 1.99
CA ILE A 39 -10.64 2.42 0.89
C ILE A 39 -11.46 2.22 -0.39
N VAL A 40 -11.55 3.27 -1.19
CA VAL A 40 -12.25 3.26 -2.49
C VAL A 40 -11.32 3.88 -3.52
N ASP A 41 -10.96 3.10 -4.53
CA ASP A 41 -10.20 3.60 -5.68
C ASP A 41 -11.14 4.36 -6.61
N VAL A 42 -10.68 5.53 -7.06
CA VAL A 42 -11.43 6.40 -7.97
C VAL A 42 -10.61 6.69 -9.22
N MET A 43 -11.30 6.92 -10.34
CA MET A 43 -10.64 7.29 -11.59
C MET A 43 -9.88 8.62 -11.42
N ARG A 44 -8.59 8.63 -11.79
CA ARG A 44 -7.72 9.80 -11.68
C ARG A 44 -8.28 10.96 -12.53
N PRO A 45 -8.60 12.13 -11.94
CA PRO A 45 -9.04 13.28 -12.72
C PRO A 45 -7.97 13.71 -13.73
N ALA A 46 -8.39 14.15 -14.92
CA ALA A 46 -7.48 14.57 -15.98
C ALA A 46 -6.57 15.75 -15.60
N THR A 47 -6.97 16.54 -14.60
CA THR A 47 -6.20 17.67 -14.06
C THR A 47 -5.07 17.26 -13.14
N VAL A 48 -5.03 16.00 -12.66
CA VAL A 48 -3.98 15.50 -11.76
C VAL A 48 -2.86 14.90 -12.59
N PRO A 49 -1.60 15.38 -12.46
CA PRO A 49 -0.46 14.83 -13.19
C PRO A 49 -0.28 13.34 -12.93
N LYS A 50 0.24 12.61 -13.92
CA LYS A 50 0.62 11.20 -13.72
C LYS A 50 1.84 11.10 -12.81
N GLY A 51 1.90 10.01 -12.04
CA GLY A 51 3.10 9.66 -11.28
C GLY A 51 4.32 9.55 -12.21
N LYS A 52 5.51 9.87 -11.69
CA LYS A 52 6.78 9.80 -12.43
C LYS A 52 7.50 8.45 -12.26
N ALA A 53 6.93 7.54 -11.48
CA ALA A 53 7.49 6.21 -11.29
C ALA A 53 7.44 5.45 -12.62
N VAL A 54 8.63 5.15 -13.15
CA VAL A 54 8.83 4.35 -14.37
C VAL A 54 9.45 2.98 -14.06
N GLY A 55 9.90 2.77 -12.82
CA GLY A 55 10.48 1.51 -12.36
C GLY A 55 9.41 0.53 -11.89
N GLY A 56 9.54 -0.72 -12.32
CA GLY A 56 8.76 -1.84 -11.81
C GLY A 56 9.37 -2.37 -10.50
N HIS A 57 9.49 -3.69 -10.39
CA HIS A 57 10.20 -4.30 -9.28
C HIS A 57 11.71 -4.03 -9.36
N THR A 58 12.39 -4.07 -8.20
CA THR A 58 13.84 -4.18 -8.18
C THR A 58 14.22 -5.66 -8.27
N ASP A 59 15.43 -5.96 -8.75
CA ASP A 59 15.93 -7.34 -8.84
C ASP A 59 15.88 -8.05 -7.47
N GLU A 60 16.08 -7.32 -6.37
CA GLU A 60 15.96 -7.85 -5.01
C GLU A 60 14.52 -8.20 -4.64
N LEU A 61 13.54 -7.39 -5.06
CA LEU A 61 12.12 -7.67 -4.82
C LEU A 61 11.68 -8.90 -5.64
N ASP A 62 12.11 -9.00 -6.89
CA ASP A 62 11.82 -10.16 -7.73
C ASP A 62 12.41 -11.45 -7.12
N ARG A 63 13.67 -11.41 -6.68
CA ARG A 63 14.30 -12.55 -6.00
C ARG A 63 13.57 -12.94 -4.70
N PHE A 64 13.11 -11.97 -3.92
CA PHE A 64 12.32 -12.24 -2.73
C PHE A 64 10.99 -12.93 -3.08
N ILE A 65 10.27 -12.44 -4.09
CA ILE A 65 9.00 -13.01 -4.55
C ILE A 65 9.20 -14.44 -5.03
N GLU A 66 10.26 -14.71 -5.81
CA GLU A 66 10.61 -16.05 -6.28
C GLU A 66 10.85 -17.02 -5.11
N GLN A 67 11.67 -16.62 -4.13
CA GLN A 67 11.95 -17.44 -2.94
C GLN A 67 10.69 -17.73 -2.12
N TYR A 68 9.85 -16.70 -1.91
CA TYR A 68 8.60 -16.85 -1.18
C TYR A 68 7.65 -17.81 -1.90
N ASN A 69 7.45 -17.66 -3.21
CA ASN A 69 6.60 -18.54 -3.99
C ASN A 69 7.10 -19.99 -3.99
N ALA A 70 8.41 -20.21 -4.08
CA ALA A 70 9.00 -21.54 -3.96
C ALA A 70 8.73 -22.18 -2.59
N SER A 71 8.68 -21.39 -1.52
CA SER A 71 8.37 -21.90 -0.17
C SER A 71 6.90 -22.30 0.02
N LEU A 72 5.99 -21.77 -0.81
CA LEU A 72 4.56 -22.12 -0.82
C LEU A 72 4.29 -23.41 -1.60
N VAL A 73 5.19 -23.80 -2.51
CA VAL A 73 5.15 -25.08 -3.21
C VAL A 73 5.97 -26.07 -2.38
N GLN A 74 5.40 -26.60 -1.31
CA GLN A 74 5.93 -27.84 -0.74
C GLN A 74 5.62 -28.99 -1.72
N PRO A 75 6.56 -29.92 -1.95
CA PRO A 75 6.18 -31.17 -2.60
C PRO A 75 5.14 -31.83 -1.71
N ASP A 76 4.02 -32.25 -2.29
CA ASP A 76 3.09 -33.14 -1.60
C ASP A 76 3.92 -34.28 -1.01
N ASP A 77 3.70 -34.56 0.28
CA ASP A 77 4.25 -35.74 0.95
C ASP A 77 3.71 -36.97 0.20
N ASP A 78 4.47 -37.43 -0.80
CA ASP A 78 4.27 -38.73 -1.45
C ASP A 78 4.63 -39.81 -0.39
N GLU A 79 3.63 -40.23 0.39
CA GLU A 79 3.62 -41.50 1.15
C GLU A 79 3.76 -42.72 0.23
#